data_AF-G4ZMW3-F1
#
_entry.id   AF-G4ZMW3-F1
#
_cell.length_a   1.000
_cell.length_b   1.000
_cell.length_c   1.000
_cell.angle_alpha   90.00
_cell.angle_beta   90.00
_cell.angle_gamma   90.00
#
_symmetry.space_group_name_H-M   'P 1'
#
loop_
_entity.id
_entity.type
_entity.pdbx_description
1 polymer ?
#
loop_
_entity_poly.entity_id
_entity_poly.type
_entity_poly.pdbx_seq_one_letter_code
_entity_poly.pdbx_strand_id
1 'polypeptide(L)'
;MYLREHSVADPTHDKYKRAFGRWEQWCKQFGFPIWLTRVNTDQQAVIVSDFIVSCTRSGRNGRQPKSDTIANTLHGINHFFKARALAFPVGHPQVCMLLKGLRRLDTPEQRKAPVTLSLLRAVFNRLDLNSPAYQALWGHCV
;
A
#
# COMPACT_ATOMS: atom_id res chain seq x y z
N MET A 1 13.97 5.21 -22.80
CA MET A 1 13.71 4.35 -21.63
C MET A 1 12.24 4.50 -21.23
N TYR A 2 11.30 4.00 -22.05
CA TYR A 2 9.85 4.30 -21.99
C TYR A 2 9.00 3.09 -21.50
N LEU A 3 9.58 1.88 -21.46
CA LEU A 3 8.85 0.65 -21.12
C LEU A 3 8.61 0.45 -19.60
N ARG A 4 9.41 1.07 -18.73
CA ARG A 4 9.32 0.84 -17.28
C ARG A 4 8.20 1.64 -16.61
N GLU A 5 7.83 2.78 -17.18
CA GLU A 5 6.74 3.63 -16.66
C GLU A 5 5.36 3.04 -16.96
N HIS A 6 5.22 2.28 -18.05
CA HIS A 6 3.96 1.60 -18.44
C HIS A 6 3.85 0.13 -18.02
N SER A 7 4.82 -0.39 -17.24
CA SER A 7 4.73 -1.77 -16.72
C SER A 7 3.68 -1.93 -15.60
N VAL A 8 3.05 -0.83 -15.17
CA VAL A 8 2.09 -0.80 -14.08
C VAL A 8 0.90 0.08 -14.50
N ALA A 9 -0.32 -0.33 -14.16
CA ALA A 9 -1.52 0.47 -14.44
C ALA A 9 -1.43 1.87 -13.82
N ASP A 10 -1.94 2.89 -14.52
CA ASP A 10 -1.87 4.30 -14.10
C ASP A 10 -2.33 4.56 -12.65
N PRO A 11 -3.41 3.93 -12.14
CA PRO A 11 -3.83 4.12 -10.75
C PRO A 11 -2.81 3.61 -9.73
N THR A 12 -2.04 2.59 -10.11
CA THR A 12 -0.98 2.03 -9.25
C THR A 12 0.28 2.87 -9.33
N HIS A 13 0.61 3.40 -10.51
CA HIS A 13 1.70 4.37 -10.68
C HIS A 13 1.46 5.62 -9.83
N ASP A 14 0.24 6.18 -9.82
CA ASP A 14 -0.11 7.33 -8.98
C ASP A 14 0.04 7.04 -7.48
N LYS A 15 -0.34 5.84 -7.03
CA LYS A 15 -0.14 5.41 -5.64
C LYS A 15 1.35 5.35 -5.31
N TYR A 16 2.18 4.81 -6.20
CA TYR A 16 3.62 4.75 -5.99
C TYR A 16 4.24 6.15 -5.98
N LYS A 17 3.82 7.04 -6.88
CA LYS A 17 4.30 8.43 -6.91
C LYS A 17 3.98 9.15 -5.59
N ARG A 18 2.78 8.96 -5.03
CA ARG A 18 2.43 9.50 -3.70
C ARG A 18 3.29 8.90 -2.58
N ALA A 19 3.53 7.59 -2.61
CA ALA A 19 4.40 6.92 -1.64
C ALA A 19 5.84 7.47 -1.69
N PHE A 20 6.38 7.63 -2.90
CA PHE A 20 7.72 8.18 -3.11
C PHE A 20 7.81 9.66 -2.71
N GLY A 21 6.80 10.47 -3.03
CA GLY A 21 6.75 11.88 -2.59
C GLY A 21 6.77 12.01 -1.06
N ARG A 22 6.09 11.12 -0.34
CA ARG A 22 6.14 11.07 1.13
C ARG A 22 7.53 10.71 1.65
N TRP A 23 8.20 9.76 1.02
CA TRP A 23 9.59 9.41 1.32
C TRP A 23 10.52 10.60 1.10
N GLU A 24 10.43 11.30 -0.04
CA GLU A 24 11.24 12.48 -0.30
C GLU A 24 11.04 13.59 0.73
N GLN A 25 9.79 13.87 1.11
CA GLN A 25 9.48 14.86 2.14
C GLN A 25 10.10 14.48 3.49
N TRP A 26 9.97 13.21 3.88
CA TRP A 26 10.58 12.72 5.11
C TRP A 26 12.10 12.80 5.07
N CYS A 27 12.75 12.35 3.99
CA CYS A 27 14.20 12.49 3.81
C CYS A 27 14.66 13.94 3.90
N LYS A 28 13.95 14.88 3.28
CA LYS A 28 14.25 16.32 3.36
C LYS A 28 14.11 16.85 4.79
N GLN A 29 13.08 16.42 5.52
CA GLN A 29 12.85 16.85 6.90
C GLN A 29 13.97 16.42 7.84
N PHE A 30 14.51 15.21 7.66
CA PHE A 30 15.55 14.64 8.53
C PHE A 30 16.98 14.77 7.95
N GLY A 31 17.15 15.41 6.79
CA GLY A 31 18.45 15.64 6.16
C GLY A 31 19.10 14.40 5.53
N PHE A 32 18.32 13.36 5.23
CA PHE A 32 18.84 12.13 4.62
C PHE A 32 18.90 12.21 3.09
N PRO A 33 19.88 11.55 2.46
CA PRO A 33 19.91 11.43 1.00
C PRO A 33 18.73 10.56 0.51
N ILE A 34 17.88 11.11 -0.35
CA ILE A 34 16.68 10.45 -0.89
C ILE A 34 16.99 9.07 -1.47
N TRP A 35 18.13 8.94 -2.17
CA TRP A 35 18.54 7.72 -2.87
C TRP A 35 19.49 6.83 -2.09
N LEU A 36 19.83 7.20 -0.85
CA LEU A 36 20.69 6.40 0.04
C LEU A 36 22.06 6.00 -0.55
N THR A 37 22.51 6.62 -1.63
CA THR A 37 23.69 6.20 -2.43
C THR A 37 25.02 6.33 -1.71
N ARG A 38 25.08 7.12 -0.63
CA ARG A 38 26.30 7.35 0.15
C ARG A 38 26.26 6.67 1.52
N VAL A 39 25.31 5.76 1.73
CA VAL A 39 25.00 5.16 3.02
C VAL A 39 25.26 3.65 2.95
N ASN A 40 25.89 3.08 3.97
CA ASN A 40 26.15 1.64 4.02
C ASN A 40 24.84 0.85 4.23
N THR A 41 24.82 -0.44 3.86
CA THR A 41 23.59 -1.25 3.85
C THR A 41 22.90 -1.31 5.22
N ASP A 42 23.66 -1.36 6.31
CA ASP A 42 23.10 -1.40 7.67
C ASP A 42 22.45 -0.06 8.05
N GLN A 43 23.09 1.07 7.76
CA GLN A 43 22.50 2.39 7.99
C GLN A 43 21.30 2.64 7.07
N GLN A 44 21.31 2.13 5.84
CA GLN A 44 20.13 2.19 4.98
C GLN A 44 18.95 1.45 5.63
N ALA A 45 19.20 0.28 6.24
CA ALA A 45 18.17 -0.47 6.96
C ALA A 45 17.66 0.28 8.20
N VAL A 46 18.54 0.98 8.93
CA VAL A 46 18.15 1.84 10.06
C VAL A 46 17.27 3.00 9.58
N ILE A 47 17.69 3.74 8.55
CA ILE A 47 16.92 4.87 8.01
C ILE A 47 15.54 4.41 7.52
N VAL A 48 15.47 3.28 6.82
CA VAL A 48 14.18 2.72 6.37
C VAL A 48 13.34 2.25 7.55
N SER A 49 13.95 1.70 8.61
CA SER A 49 13.23 1.34 9.84
C SER A 49 12.65 2.56 10.54
N ASP A 50 13.41 3.65 10.64
CA ASP A 50 12.93 4.93 11.21
C ASP A 50 11.78 5.51 10.38
N PHE A 51 11.87 5.42 9.05
CA PHE A 51 10.77 5.81 8.18
C PHE A 51 9.52 4.97 8.43
N ILE A 52 9.65 3.64 8.57
CA ILE A 52 8.53 2.75 8.89
C ILE A 52 7.88 3.14 10.22
N VAL A 53 8.69 3.40 11.25
CA VAL A 53 8.20 3.85 12.57
C VAL A 53 7.54 5.22 12.49
N SER A 54 8.02 6.13 11.64
CA SER A 54 7.34 7.41 11.40
C SER A 54 5.98 7.21 10.73
N CYS A 55 5.89 6.26 9.78
CA CYS A 55 4.67 5.96 9.07
C CYS A 55 3.59 5.38 9.99
N THR A 56 3.96 4.55 10.97
CA THR A 56 3.00 4.01 11.95
C THR A 56 2.43 5.09 12.86
N ARG A 57 3.25 6.09 13.22
CA ARG A 57 2.83 7.23 14.05
C ARG A 57 1.94 8.22 13.31
N SER A 58 2.18 8.44 12.02
CA SER A 58 1.40 9.37 11.19
C SER A 58 0.07 8.78 10.66
N GLY A 59 -0.59 7.94 11.46
CA GLY A 59 -1.88 7.35 11.10
C GLY A 59 -2.98 8.40 10.86
N ARG A 60 -3.92 8.12 9.95
CA ARG A 60 -5.07 9.00 9.70
C ARG A 60 -6.18 8.69 10.70
N ASN A 61 -6.84 9.73 11.21
CA ASN A 61 -8.02 9.62 12.08
C ASN A 61 -7.77 8.81 13.37
N GLY A 62 -6.59 8.96 13.97
CA GLY A 62 -6.23 8.26 15.21
C GLY A 62 -6.00 6.75 15.07
N ARG A 63 -5.99 6.21 13.84
CA ARG A 63 -5.72 4.79 13.57
C ARG A 63 -4.34 4.62 12.93
N GLN A 64 -3.54 3.73 13.50
CA GLN A 64 -2.28 3.31 12.90
C GLN A 64 -2.58 2.65 11.54
N PRO A 65 -1.79 2.97 10.49
CA PRO A 65 -1.95 2.32 9.20
C PRO A 65 -1.59 0.84 9.32
N LYS A 66 -2.40 -0.02 8.69
CA LYS A 66 -2.13 -1.47 8.61
C LYS A 66 -0.74 -1.73 8.02
N SER A 67 -0.09 -2.80 8.47
CA SER A 67 1.22 -3.23 7.96
C SER A 67 1.24 -3.40 6.43
N ASP A 68 0.16 -3.88 5.83
CA ASP A 68 0.03 -4.00 4.36
C ASP A 68 0.08 -2.63 3.65
N THR A 69 -0.49 -1.59 4.27
CA THR A 69 -0.41 -0.23 3.72
C THR A 69 1.03 0.27 3.71
N ILE A 70 1.77 -0.02 4.78
CA ILE A 70 3.19 0.35 4.92
C ILE A 70 4.03 -0.45 3.93
N ALA A 71 3.80 -1.77 3.81
CA ALA A 71 4.48 -2.64 2.86
C ALA A 71 4.24 -2.20 1.40
N ASN A 72 3.03 -1.78 1.07
CA ASN A 72 2.69 -1.21 -0.24
C ASN A 72 3.41 0.12 -0.50
N THR A 73 3.53 0.96 0.52
CA THR A 73 4.30 2.22 0.45
C THR A 73 5.77 1.92 0.14
N LEU A 74 6.38 0.95 0.85
CA LEU A 74 7.76 0.52 0.61
C LEU A 74 7.96 -0.09 -0.78
N HIS A 75 6.99 -0.85 -1.30
CA HIS A 75 7.03 -1.35 -2.67
C HIS A 75 7.00 -0.22 -3.69
N GLY A 76 6.18 0.82 -3.48
CA GLY A 76 6.17 2.00 -4.32
C GLY A 76 7.51 2.73 -4.34
N ILE A 77 8.17 2.86 -3.18
CA ILE A 77 9.52 3.45 -3.10
C ILE A 77 10.54 2.57 -3.83
N ASN A 78 10.52 1.26 -3.56
CA ASN A 78 11.40 0.28 -4.21
C ASN A 78 11.25 0.29 -5.73
N HIS A 79 10.04 0.54 -6.26
CA HIS A 79 9.80 0.68 -7.69
C HIS A 79 10.66 1.80 -8.31
N PHE A 80 10.71 2.98 -7.69
CA PHE A 80 11.54 4.09 -8.18
C PHE A 80 13.03 3.85 -7.98
N PHE A 81 13.44 3.18 -6.90
CA PHE A 81 14.84 2.75 -6.72
C PHE A 81 15.26 1.78 -7.84
N LYS A 82 14.44 0.76 -8.10
CA LYS A 82 14.67 -0.18 -9.21
C LYS A 82 14.72 0.53 -10.55
N ALA A 83 13.84 1.50 -10.80
CA ALA A 83 13.84 2.30 -12.03
C ALA A 83 15.19 2.98 -12.29
N ARG A 84 15.91 3.38 -11.23
CA ARG A 84 17.26 3.95 -11.27
C ARG A 84 18.40 2.94 -11.09
N ALA A 85 18.10 1.64 -11.16
CA ALA A 85 19.05 0.55 -10.92
C ALA A 85 19.72 0.60 -9.53
N LEU A 86 19.02 1.14 -8.53
CA LEU A 86 19.45 1.17 -7.13
C LEU A 86 18.77 0.04 -6.35
N ALA A 87 19.48 -0.50 -5.36
CA ALA A 87 18.93 -1.45 -4.40
C ALA A 87 18.27 -0.70 -3.23
N PHE A 88 17.07 -1.12 -2.85
CA PHE A 88 16.38 -0.63 -1.66
C PHE A 88 16.28 -1.76 -0.63
N PRO A 89 16.61 -1.53 0.65
CA PRO A 89 16.84 -2.60 1.64
C PRO A 89 15.54 -3.21 2.21
N VAL A 90 14.51 -3.44 1.39
CA VAL A 90 13.26 -4.10 1.81
C VAL A 90 13.50 -5.54 2.25
N GLY A 91 14.45 -6.24 1.62
CA GLY A 91 14.84 -7.60 1.99
C GLY A 91 15.79 -7.70 3.19
N HIS A 92 16.21 -6.56 3.76
CA HIS A 92 17.13 -6.59 4.90
C HIS A 92 16.46 -7.25 6.12
N PRO A 93 17.16 -8.13 6.88
CA PRO A 93 16.57 -8.86 8.01
C PRO A 93 15.85 -7.94 9.01
N GLN A 94 16.45 -6.79 9.34
CA GLN A 94 15.86 -5.79 10.23
C GLN A 94 14.50 -5.27 9.73
N VAL A 95 14.44 -4.87 8.45
CA VAL A 95 13.21 -4.34 7.84
C VAL A 95 12.14 -5.42 7.77
N CYS A 96 12.54 -6.64 7.40
CA CYS A 96 11.65 -7.81 7.36
C CYS A 96 11.09 -8.16 8.75
N MET A 97 11.92 -8.13 9.81
CA MET A 97 11.48 -8.36 11.18
C MET A 97 10.52 -7.28 11.65
N LEU A 98 10.79 -6.01 11.34
CA LEU A 98 9.93 -4.89 11.69
C LEU A 98 8.54 -5.02 11.04
N LEU A 99 8.49 -5.30 9.73
CA LEU A 99 7.22 -5.50 9.01
C LEU A 99 6.44 -6.71 9.55
N LYS A 100 7.12 -7.83 9.84
CA LYS A 100 6.50 -8.99 10.49
C LYS A 100 5.95 -8.65 11.87
N GLY A 101 6.67 -7.84 12.66
CA GLY A 101 6.22 -7.36 13.96
C GLY A 101 4.96 -6.50 13.85
N LEU A 102 4.95 -5.54 12.92
CA LEU A 102 3.77 -4.72 12.65
C LEU A 102 2.56 -5.55 12.22
N ARG A 103 2.78 -6.58 11.37
CA ARG A 103 1.70 -7.49 10.96
C ARG A 103 1.09 -8.29 12.11
N ARG A 104 1.84 -8.54 13.19
CA ARG A 104 1.31 -9.19 14.41
C ARG A 104 0.49 -8.23 15.26
N LEU A 105 0.77 -6.94 15.18
CA LEU A 105 0.04 -5.89 15.89
C LEU A 105 -1.22 -5.45 15.13
N ASP A 106 -1.29 -5.72 13.84
CA ASP A 106 -2.50 -5.51 13.06
C ASP A 106 -3.65 -6.33 13.64
N THR A 107 -4.76 -5.66 13.92
CA THR A 107 -6.00 -6.33 14.30
C THR A 107 -6.42 -7.27 13.18
N PRO A 108 -6.79 -8.54 13.47
CA PRO A 108 -7.20 -9.48 12.44
C PRO A 108 -8.33 -8.88 11.61
N GLU A 109 -8.20 -8.97 10.29
CA GLU A 109 -9.25 -8.51 9.40
C GLU A 109 -10.54 -9.27 9.72
N GLN A 110 -11.58 -8.55 10.10
CA GLN A 110 -12.93 -9.13 10.12
C GLN A 110 -13.23 -9.59 8.71
N ARG A 111 -13.15 -10.92 8.50
CA ARG A 111 -13.56 -11.53 7.24
C ARG A 111 -15.03 -11.16 7.05
N LYS A 112 -15.36 -10.64 5.86
CA LYS A 112 -16.76 -10.48 5.46
C LYS A 112 -17.42 -11.85 5.64
N ALA A 113 -18.54 -11.89 6.37
CA ALA A 113 -19.28 -13.13 6.53
C ALA A 113 -19.64 -13.68 5.14
N PRO A 114 -19.60 -15.01 4.95
CA PRO A 114 -19.99 -15.60 3.67
C PRO A 114 -21.41 -15.15 3.34
N VAL A 115 -21.61 -14.65 2.13
CA VAL A 115 -22.95 -14.41 1.61
C VAL A 115 -23.60 -15.77 1.45
N THR A 116 -24.58 -16.07 2.29
CA THR A 116 -25.30 -17.35 2.21
C THR A 116 -26.27 -17.33 1.03
N LEU A 117 -26.53 -18.51 0.44
CA LEU A 117 -27.53 -18.65 -0.61
C LEU A 117 -28.90 -18.12 -0.18
N SER A 118 -29.25 -18.27 1.10
CA SER A 118 -30.47 -17.73 1.68
C SER A 118 -30.52 -16.21 1.66
N LEU A 119 -29.40 -15.54 1.98
CA LEU A 119 -29.28 -14.08 1.91
C LEU A 119 -29.36 -13.60 0.45
N LEU A 120 -28.69 -14.30 -0.46
CA LEU A 120 -28.76 -14.00 -1.90
C LEU A 120 -30.19 -14.15 -2.43
N ARG A 121 -30.91 -15.22 -2.07
CA ARG A 121 -32.32 -15.46 -2.44
C ARG A 121 -33.26 -14.42 -1.84
N ALA A 122 -33.04 -14.02 -0.58
CA ALA A 122 -33.85 -12.99 0.06
C ALA A 122 -33.66 -11.62 -0.62
N VAL A 123 -32.44 -11.29 -1.06
CA VAL A 123 -32.18 -10.07 -1.84
C VAL A 123 -32.80 -10.17 -3.23
N PHE A 124 -32.64 -11.32 -3.92
CA PHE A 124 -33.21 -11.55 -5.25
C PHE A 124 -34.75 -11.41 -5.25
N ASN A 125 -35.42 -12.01 -4.25
CA ASN A 125 -36.89 -11.95 -4.14
C ASN A 125 -37.43 -10.56 -3.77
N ARG A 126 -36.57 -9.64 -3.31
CA ARG A 126 -36.92 -8.25 -3.01
C ARG A 126 -36.48 -7.27 -4.10
N LEU A 127 -35.85 -7.78 -5.16
CA LEU A 127 -35.34 -6.97 -6.24
C LEU A 127 -36.46 -6.73 -7.26
N ASP A 128 -36.80 -5.47 -7.52
CA ASP A 128 -37.66 -5.11 -8.63
C ASP A 128 -36.80 -4.83 -9.87
N LEU A 129 -36.75 -5.80 -10.77
CA LEU A 129 -36.00 -5.71 -12.03
C LEU A 129 -36.58 -4.68 -13.01
N ASN A 130 -37.74 -4.10 -12.73
CA ASN A 130 -38.30 -3.00 -13.52
C ASN A 130 -37.77 -1.63 -13.09
N SER A 131 -37.06 -1.55 -11.97
CA SER A 131 -36.46 -0.30 -11.52
C SER A 131 -35.05 -0.13 -12.10
N PRO A 132 -34.77 1.00 -12.77
CA PRO A 132 -33.50 1.24 -13.47
C PRO A 132 -32.28 1.25 -12.53
N ALA A 133 -32.48 1.55 -11.25
CA ALA A 133 -31.41 1.51 -10.25
C ALA A 133 -30.90 0.07 -10.00
N TYR A 134 -31.78 -0.93 -10.05
CA TYR A 134 -31.40 -2.33 -9.89
C TYR A 134 -30.84 -2.91 -11.18
N GLN A 135 -31.31 -2.50 -12.36
CA GLN A 135 -30.73 -2.91 -13.64
C GLN A 135 -29.26 -2.48 -13.79
N ALA A 136 -28.91 -1.28 -13.33
CA ALA A 136 -27.54 -0.78 -13.33
C ALA A 136 -26.61 -1.56 -12.38
N LEU A 137 -27.13 -2.03 -11.23
CA LEU A 137 -26.38 -2.85 -10.27
C LEU A 137 -26.01 -4.23 -10.82
N TRP A 138 -26.79 -4.77 -11.76
CA TRP A 138 -26.62 -6.11 -12.33
C TRP A 138 -26.10 -6.11 -13.77
N GLY A 139 -25.63 -4.96 -14.27
CA GLY A 139 -24.89 -4.89 -15.54
C GLY A 139 -25.75 -4.88 -16.80
N HIS A 140 -27.04 -4.56 -16.69
CA HIS A 140 -27.87 -4.35 -17.87
C HIS A 140 -27.62 -2.94 -18.42
N CYS A 141 -26.58 -2.78 -19.22
CA CYS A 141 -26.45 -1.63 -20.13
C CYS A 141 -27.32 -1.93 -21.35
N VAL A 142 -28.46 -1.25 -21.47
CA VAL A 142 -29.18 -1.12 -22.75
C VAL A 142 -28.62 0.09 -23.49
#